data_AF-A0A644WIH6-F1
#
_entry.id   AF-A0A644WIH6-F1
#
_cell.length_a   1.000
_cell.length_b   1.000
_cell.length_c   1.000
_cell.angle_alpha   90.00
_cell.angle_beta   90.00
_cell.angle_gamma   90.00
#
_symmetry.space_group_name_H-M   'P 1'
#
loop_
_entity.id
_entity.type
_entity.pdbx_description
1 polymer ?
#
loop_
_entity_poly.entity_id
_entity_poly.type
_entity_poly.pdbx_seq_one_letter_code
_entity_poly.pdbx_strand_id
1 'polypeptide(L)'
;MLLELRKKSIMAVMQRRINKDGTYYDFPKSIDFDNLLTIPDFYIEKNDIKLCVYADGHTYHERTEKQALRDRNIDRELQRIGFTVLRYTGQEIRKNCELVVENIMKNL
;
A
#
# COMPACT_ATOMS: atom_id res chain seq x y z
N MET A 1 -10.20 -4.02 7.68
CA MET A 1 -9.44 -4.31 6.45
C MET A 1 -8.76 -5.68 6.48
N LEU A 2 -7.74 -5.93 7.30
CA LEU A 2 -7.03 -7.23 7.30
C LEU A 2 -7.95 -8.45 7.48
N LEU A 3 -8.90 -8.38 8.42
CA LEU A 3 -9.88 -9.45 8.64
C LEU A 3 -10.75 -9.70 7.40
N GLU A 4 -11.17 -8.64 6.70
CA GLU A 4 -11.97 -8.76 5.49
C GLU A 4 -11.18 -9.34 4.31
N LEU A 5 -9.92 -8.93 4.15
CA LEU A 5 -9.01 -9.53 3.18
C LEU A 5 -8.88 -11.05 3.42
N ARG A 6 -8.72 -11.47 4.69
CA ARG A 6 -8.66 -12.89 5.05
C ARG A 6 -9.96 -13.64 4.78
N LYS A 7 -11.13 -13.04 5.04
CA LYS A 7 -12.43 -13.66 4.72
C LYS A 7 -12.59 -13.94 3.21
N LYS A 8 -11.96 -13.13 2.36
CA LYS A 8 -11.91 -13.31 0.90
C LYS A 8 -10.71 -14.17 0.44
N SER A 9 -10.01 -14.84 1.35
CA SER A 9 -8.83 -15.67 1.07
C SER A 9 -7.68 -14.91 0.40
N ILE A 10 -7.54 -13.61 0.66
CA ILE A 10 -6.45 -12.78 0.17
C ILE A 10 -5.32 -12.76 1.20
N MET A 11 -4.12 -13.20 0.79
CA MET A 11 -2.93 -13.14 1.61
C MET A 11 -2.27 -11.77 1.50
N ALA A 12 -2.49 -10.92 2.50
CA ALA A 12 -1.86 -9.62 2.62
C ALA A 12 -0.71 -9.66 3.65
N VAL A 13 0.42 -9.04 3.30
CA VAL A 13 1.56 -8.81 4.18
C VAL A 13 1.52 -7.37 4.66
N MET A 14 1.58 -7.15 5.97
CA MET A 14 1.58 -5.79 6.53
C MET A 14 2.98 -5.19 6.51
N GLN A 15 3.07 -3.89 6.22
CA GLN A 15 4.30 -3.11 6.37
C GLN A 15 5.53 -3.71 5.68
N ARG A 16 5.33 -4.36 4.53
CA ARG A 16 6.44 -4.85 3.69
C ARG A 16 7.26 -3.67 3.20
N ARG A 17 8.58 -3.81 3.19
CA ARG A 17 9.50 -2.72 2.86
C ARG A 17 9.94 -2.88 1.41
N ILE A 18 9.66 -1.88 0.60
CA ILE A 18 9.93 -1.89 -0.83
C ILE A 18 11.11 -0.97 -1.11
N ASN A 19 12.10 -1.49 -1.82
CA ASN A 19 13.28 -0.77 -2.25
C ASN A 19 13.07 -0.05 -3.58
N LYS A 20 13.94 0.91 -3.88
CA LYS A 20 13.94 1.69 -5.13
C LYS A 20 14.14 0.84 -6.39
N ASP A 21 14.73 -0.35 -6.26
CA ASP A 21 14.95 -1.31 -7.34
C ASP A 21 13.78 -2.31 -7.52
N GLY A 22 12.73 -2.21 -6.69
CA GLY A 22 11.58 -3.11 -6.71
C GLY A 22 11.77 -4.39 -5.91
N THR A 23 12.95 -4.62 -5.31
CA THR A 23 13.12 -5.68 -4.32
C THR A 23 12.39 -5.33 -3.02
N TYR A 24 12.09 -6.33 -2.21
CA TYR A 24 11.39 -6.11 -0.95
C TYR A 24 11.87 -7.05 0.14
N TYR A 25 11.67 -6.64 1.38
CA TYR A 25 12.03 -7.41 2.57
C TYR A 25 11.11 -7.07 3.75
N ASP A 26 11.16 -7.91 4.77
CA ASP A 26 10.27 -7.82 5.93
C ASP A 26 11.05 -7.69 7.24
N PHE A 27 10.32 -7.34 8.30
CA PHE A 27 10.77 -7.54 9.67
C PHE A 27 11.18 -9.02 9.87
N PRO A 28 12.28 -9.32 10.59
CA PRO A 28 13.02 -8.47 11.52
C PRO A 28 14.23 -7.72 10.97
N LYS A 29 14.49 -7.74 9.65
CA LYS A 29 15.65 -7.02 9.08
C LYS A 29 15.58 -5.54 9.48
N SER A 30 16.72 -4.85 9.63
CA SER A 30 16.75 -3.40 9.87
C SER A 30 16.31 -2.64 8.62
N ILE A 31 15.81 -1.41 8.79
CA ILE A 31 15.45 -0.57 7.65
C ILE A 31 16.73 -0.04 7.02
N ASP A 32 16.92 -0.33 5.73
CA ASP A 32 17.92 0.31 4.88
C ASP A 32 17.34 1.61 4.33
N PHE A 33 17.65 2.74 4.99
CA PHE A 33 17.10 4.06 4.61
C PHE A 33 17.64 4.57 3.26
N ASP A 34 18.79 4.07 2.81
CA ASP A 34 19.39 4.52 1.56
C ASP A 34 18.66 3.91 0.36
N ASN A 35 18.23 2.67 0.47
CA ASN A 35 17.56 1.94 -0.61
C ASN A 35 16.03 1.87 -0.48
N LEU A 36 15.47 2.16 0.69
CA LEU A 36 14.01 2.14 0.89
C LEU A 36 13.32 3.17 0.00
N LEU A 37 12.32 2.72 -0.75
CA LEU A 37 11.37 3.58 -1.45
C LEU A 37 10.18 3.91 -0.56
N THR A 38 9.54 2.89 0.01
CA THR A 38 8.29 3.04 0.77
C THR A 38 7.95 1.79 1.58
N ILE A 39 7.01 1.96 2.52
CA ILE A 39 6.41 0.89 3.31
C ILE A 39 4.87 1.02 3.20
N PRO A 40 4.19 0.26 2.33
CA PRO A 40 2.72 0.22 2.31
C PRO A 40 2.13 -0.42 3.57
N ASP A 41 0.89 -0.05 3.92
CA ASP A 41 0.15 -0.68 5.02
C ASP A 41 -0.11 -2.15 4.73
N PHE A 42 -0.51 -2.46 3.48
CA PHE A 42 -0.67 -3.81 3.00
C PHE A 42 0.01 -4.00 1.65
N TYR A 43 0.74 -5.10 1.52
CA TYR A 43 1.26 -5.62 0.28
C TYR A 43 0.54 -6.91 -0.07
N ILE A 44 0.09 -7.05 -1.31
CA ILE A 44 -0.58 -8.24 -1.80
C ILE A 44 0.09 -8.65 -3.11
N GLU A 45 0.41 -9.93 -3.23
CA GLU A 45 0.97 -10.49 -4.47
C GLU A 45 0.11 -11.67 -4.91
N LYS A 46 -0.40 -11.60 -6.14
CA LYS A 46 -1.23 -12.64 -6.74
C LYS A 46 -1.07 -12.62 -8.25
N ASN A 47 -0.82 -13.79 -8.87
CA ASN A 47 -0.70 -13.93 -10.33
C ASN A 47 0.23 -12.87 -10.96
N ASP A 48 1.43 -12.69 -10.41
CA ASP A 48 2.43 -11.68 -10.82
C ASP A 48 2.04 -10.21 -10.61
N ILE A 49 0.84 -9.93 -10.10
CA ILE A 49 0.41 -8.59 -9.72
C ILE A 49 0.94 -8.27 -8.33
N LYS A 50 1.74 -7.19 -8.23
CA LYS A 50 2.27 -6.64 -6.98
C LYS A 50 1.46 -5.41 -6.60
N LEU A 51 0.60 -5.53 -5.60
CA LEU A 51 -0.30 -4.48 -5.18
C LEU A 51 0.12 -3.88 -3.83
N CYS A 52 0.34 -2.58 -3.81
CA CYS A 52 0.53 -1.78 -2.61
C CYS A 52 -0.77 -1.06 -2.23
N VAL A 53 -1.22 -1.26 -1.00
CA VAL A 53 -2.38 -0.58 -0.44
C VAL A 53 -1.95 0.29 0.73
N TYR A 54 -2.34 1.56 0.68
CA TYR A 54 -2.13 2.51 1.76
C TYR A 54 -3.47 2.89 2.39
N ALA A 55 -3.51 2.83 3.72
CA ALA A 55 -4.61 3.29 4.54
C ALA A 55 -4.24 4.66 5.10
N ASP A 56 -4.74 5.70 4.44
CA ASP A 56 -4.45 7.06 4.82
C ASP A 56 -5.26 7.48 6.06
N GLY A 57 -4.58 7.55 7.20
CA GLY A 57 -5.15 7.92 8.50
C GLY A 57 -5.54 9.40 8.65
N HIS A 58 -5.62 10.18 7.56
CA HIS A 58 -6.03 11.57 7.60
C HIS A 58 -7.48 11.72 8.07
N THR A 59 -7.65 11.84 9.38
CA THR A 59 -8.93 12.23 9.97
C THR A 59 -8.93 13.71 10.36
N TYR A 60 -7.78 14.42 10.44
CA TYR A 60 -7.80 15.79 11.01
C TYR A 60 -6.78 16.84 10.53
N HIS A 61 -5.91 16.59 9.55
CA HIS A 61 -5.07 17.65 8.99
C HIS A 61 -4.98 17.55 7.46
N GLU A 62 -5.16 18.68 6.79
CA GLU A 62 -4.92 18.81 5.35
C GLU A 62 -3.51 18.31 5.00
N ARG A 63 -3.41 17.53 3.93
CA ARG A 63 -2.10 17.15 3.37
C ARG A 63 -1.38 18.42 2.96
N THR A 64 -0.15 18.59 3.46
CA THR A 64 0.72 19.63 2.92
C THR A 64 1.06 19.33 1.46
N GLU A 65 1.25 20.35 0.63
CA GLU A 65 1.67 20.17 -0.78
C GLU A 65 2.93 19.30 -0.91
N LYS A 66 3.85 19.42 0.05
CA LYS A 66 5.07 18.61 0.12
C LYS A 66 4.77 17.12 0.32
N GLN A 67 3.82 16.76 1.18
CA GLN A 67 3.38 15.38 1.36
C GLN A 67 2.68 14.86 0.10
N ALA A 68 1.79 15.65 -0.49
CA ALA A 68 1.10 15.28 -1.72
C ALA A 68 2.08 15.09 -2.91
N LEU A 69 3.15 15.88 -2.98
CA LEU A 69 4.21 15.70 -3.97
C LEU A 69 5.02 14.42 -3.70
N ARG A 70 5.39 14.16 -2.44
CA ARG A 70 6.12 12.96 -2.05
C ARG A 70 5.32 11.68 -2.36
N ASP A 71 4.05 11.63 -1.97
CA ASP A 71 3.17 10.50 -2.25
C ASP A 71 3.06 10.25 -3.76
N ARG A 72 2.85 11.31 -4.56
CA ARG A 72 2.81 11.21 -6.02
C ARG A 72 4.11 10.68 -6.62
N ASN A 73 5.26 11.09 -6.09
CA ASN A 73 6.55 10.59 -6.57
C ASN A 73 6.74 9.10 -6.22
N ILE A 74 6.36 8.69 -5.01
CA ILE A 74 6.40 7.27 -4.60
C ILE A 74 5.49 6.44 -5.51
N ASP A 75 4.27 6.91 -5.79
CA ASP A 75 3.30 6.20 -6.64
C ASP A 75 3.85 6.02 -8.05
N ARG A 76 4.48 7.05 -8.62
CA ARG A 76 5.14 6.97 -9.93
C ARG A 76 6.29 5.97 -9.95
N GLU A 77 7.14 5.98 -8.93
CA GLU A 77 8.26 5.04 -8.85
C GLU A 77 7.79 3.60 -8.68
N LEU A 78 6.76 3.37 -7.85
CA LEU A 78 6.13 2.06 -7.71
C LEU A 78 5.54 1.56 -9.02
N GLN A 79 4.80 2.41 -9.73
CA GLN A 79 4.25 2.06 -11.05
C GLN A 79 5.35 1.77 -12.07
N ARG A 80 6.43 2.55 -12.06
CA ARG A 80 7.60 2.37 -12.93
C ARG A 80 8.28 1.01 -12.73
N ILE A 81 8.31 0.51 -11.49
CA ILE A 81 8.91 -0.80 -11.15
C ILE A 81 7.88 -1.94 -11.11
N GLY A 82 6.66 -1.72 -11.63
CA GLY A 82 5.66 -2.77 -11.89
C GLY A 82 4.68 -3.03 -10.74
N PHE A 83 4.51 -2.09 -9.81
CA PHE A 83 3.55 -2.22 -8.71
C PHE A 83 2.28 -1.42 -9.02
N THR A 84 1.14 -2.03 -8.73
CA THR A 84 -0.15 -1.34 -8.66
C THR A 84 -0.26 -0.65 -7.30
N VAL A 85 -0.81 0.56 -7.26
CA VAL A 85 -0.93 1.35 -6.02
C VAL A 85 -2.37 1.79 -5.80
N LEU A 86 -2.90 1.49 -4.61
CA LEU A 86 -4.22 1.94 -4.15
C LEU A 86 -4.07 2.68 -2.82
N ARG A 87 -4.74 3.82 -2.68
CA ARG A 87 -4.76 4.63 -1.46
C ARG A 87 -6.21 4.84 -1.04
N TYR A 88 -6.52 4.56 0.22
CA TYR A 88 -7.86 4.73 0.79
C TYR A 88 -7.78 5.59 2.03
N THR A 89 -8.64 6.59 2.13
CA THR A 89 -8.78 7.36 3.37
C THR A 89 -9.39 6.52 4.49
N GLY A 90 -9.10 6.89 5.73
CA GLY A 90 -9.75 6.29 6.91
C GLY A 90 -11.27 6.46 6.91
N GLN A 91 -11.82 7.45 6.19
CA GLN A 91 -13.26 7.59 6.00
C GLN A 91 -13.81 6.54 5.03
N GLU A 92 -13.17 6.30 3.88
CA GLU A 92 -13.58 5.26 2.93
C GLU A 92 -13.58 3.87 3.57
N ILE A 93 -12.53 3.56 4.32
CA ILE A 93 -12.38 2.27 5.01
C ILE A 93 -13.46 2.08 6.08
N ARG A 94 -13.77 3.14 6.85
CA ARG A 94 -14.81 3.08 7.90
C ARG A 94 -16.22 3.05 7.33
N LYS A 95 -16.46 3.79 6.24
CA LYS A 95 -17.77 3.89 5.61
C LYS A 95 -18.20 2.57 4.97
N ASN A 96 -17.29 1.93 4.22
CA ASN A 96 -17.58 0.64 3.59
C ASN A 96 -16.29 -0.16 3.34
N CYS A 97 -15.84 -0.90 4.36
CA CYS A 97 -14.64 -1.73 4.27
C CYS A 97 -14.79 -2.87 3.24
N GLU A 98 -16.01 -3.39 3.02
CA GLU A 98 -16.26 -4.45 2.05
C GLU A 98 -16.03 -3.95 0.62
N LEU A 99 -16.57 -2.78 0.28
CA LEU A 99 -16.35 -2.14 -1.03
C LEU A 99 -14.86 -1.86 -1.29
N VAL A 100 -14.12 -1.46 -0.27
CA VAL A 100 -12.66 -1.28 -0.38
C VAL A 100 -11.98 -2.59 -0.72
N VAL A 101 -12.35 -3.69 -0.07
CA VAL A 101 -11.80 -5.03 -0.35
C VAL A 101 -12.21 -5.51 -1.74
N GLU A 102 -13.44 -5.25 -2.20
CA GLU A 102 -13.86 -5.57 -3.56
C GLU A 102 -13.06 -4.80 -4.62
N ASN A 103 -12.75 -3.52 -4.37
CA ASN A 103 -11.90 -2.73 -5.26
C ASN A 103 -10.47 -3.29 -5.28
N ILE A 104 -9.91 -3.65 -4.13
CA ILE A 104 -8.63 -4.37 -4.05
C ILE A 104 -8.67 -5.63 -4.92
N MET A 105 -9.73 -6.45 -4.82
CA MET A 105 -9.88 -7.68 -5.61
C MET A 105 -9.94 -7.45 -7.13
N LYS A 106 -10.52 -6.33 -7.59
CA LYS A 106 -10.58 -6.00 -9.02
C LYS A 106 -9.22 -5.62 -9.60
N ASN A 107 -8.25 -5.31 -8.75
CA ASN A 107 -6.88 -4.93 -9.11
C ASN A 107 -5.86 -6.05 -8.80
N LEU A 108 -6.34 -7.28 -8.55
CA LEU A 108 -5.57 -8.51 -8.30
C LEU A 108 -5.94 -9.59 -9.32
#